data_AF-A0A2E2MJS0-F1
#
_entry.id   AF-A0A2E2MJS0-F1
#
_cell.length_a   1.000
_cell.length_b   1.000
_cell.length_c   1.000
_cell.angle_alpha   90.00
_cell.angle_beta   90.00
_cell.angle_gamma   90.00
#
_symmetry.space_group_name_H-M   'P 1'
#
loop_
_entity.id
_entity.type
_entity.pdbx_description
1 polymer ?
#
loop_
_entity_poly.entity_id
_entity_poly.type
_entity_poly.pdbx_seq_one_letter_code
_entity_poly.pdbx_strand_id
1 'polypeptide(L)'
;MGWLLTLLLAVPQVDGAVQVEMWFSRESYCTFAQAKFTEQPMYNLTEGARRTAVTVTDSSCRELGPEEANRVPSHMRARKSTPEADTGF
;
A
#
# COMPACT_ATOMS: atom_id res chain seq x y z
N MET A 1 8.31 -13.27 1.80
CA MET A 1 7.00 -13.16 1.13
C MET A 1 6.48 -11.75 1.38
N GLY A 2 5.75 -11.14 0.44
CA GLY A 2 5.33 -9.74 0.53
C GLY A 2 3.80 -9.60 0.61
N TRP A 3 3.33 -8.40 0.92
CA TRP A 3 1.92 -8.07 1.12
C TRP A 3 1.49 -6.94 0.19
N LEU A 4 0.23 -6.96 -0.23
CA LEU A 4 -0.39 -5.97 -1.09
C LEU A 4 -1.55 -5.31 -0.33
N LEU A 5 -1.47 -3.99 -0.20
CA LEU A 5 -2.59 -3.14 0.19
C LEU A 5 -3.27 -2.62 -1.07
N THR A 6 -4.57 -2.85 -1.18
CA THR A 6 -5.42 -2.24 -2.21
C THR A 6 -6.36 -1.24 -1.53
N LEU A 7 -6.40 -0.01 -2.04
CA LEU A 7 -7.35 1.02 -1.62
C LEU A 7 -8.23 1.40 -2.81
N LEU A 8 -9.54 1.46 -2.60
CA LEU A 8 -10.48 2.09 -3.53
C LEU A 8 -10.83 3.48 -3.01
N LEU A 9 -10.57 4.48 -3.85
CA LEU A 9 -10.73 5.89 -3.50
C LEU A 9 -11.87 6.51 -4.31
N ALA A 10 -12.82 7.13 -3.64
CA ALA A 10 -13.79 8.02 -4.27
C ALA A 10 -13.16 9.42 -4.38
N VAL A 11 -12.74 9.77 -5.60
CA VAL A 11 -12.15 11.08 -5.91
C VAL A 11 -13.21 11.95 -6.60
N PRO A 12 -13.63 13.09 -6.03
CA PRO A 12 -14.72 13.89 -6.58
C PRO A 12 -14.50 14.46 -8.00
N GLN A 13 -13.25 14.47 -8.47
CA GLN A 13 -12.84 15.07 -9.73
C GLN A 13 -12.71 14.05 -10.88
N VAL A 14 -12.89 12.77 -10.59
CA VAL A 14 -12.75 11.67 -11.56
C VAL A 14 -14.07 10.92 -11.60
N ASP A 15 -14.59 10.64 -12.80
CA ASP A 15 -15.74 9.76 -12.99
C ASP A 15 -15.32 8.31 -12.73
N GLY A 16 -15.27 7.92 -11.46
CA GLY A 16 -15.00 6.55 -11.03
C GLY A 16 -14.20 6.44 -9.74
N ALA A 17 -14.11 5.21 -9.23
CA ALA A 17 -13.21 4.89 -8.14
C ALA A 17 -11.77 4.75 -8.65
N VAL A 18 -10.82 5.34 -7.93
CA VAL A 18 -9.39 5.19 -8.21
C VAL A 18 -8.85 4.06 -7.34
N GLN A 19 -8.27 3.03 -7.96
CA GLN A 19 -7.59 1.95 -7.25
C GLN A 19 -6.11 2.31 -7.05
N VAL A 20 -5.65 2.23 -5.81
CA VAL A 20 -4.25 2.39 -5.43
C VAL A 20 -3.72 1.08 -4.86
N GLU A 21 -2.58 0.63 -5.38
CA GLU A 21 -1.90 -0.59 -4.97
C GLU A 21 -0.56 -0.23 -4.33
N MET A 22 -0.30 -0.77 -3.13
CA MET A 22 0.94 -0.56 -2.38
C MET A 22 1.52 -1.88 -1.88
N TRP A 23 2.83 -2.04 -2.04
CA TRP A 23 3.55 -3.25 -1.65
C TRP A 23 4.29 -3.07 -0.33
N PHE A 24 4.17 -4.08 0.53
CA PHE A 24 4.82 -4.12 1.82
C PHE A 24 5.63 -5.41 1.98
N SER A 25 6.75 -5.32 2.68
CA SER A 25 7.60 -6.48 2.96
C SER A 25 7.05 -7.39 4.08
N ARG A 26 6.13 -6.87 4.91
CA ARG A 26 5.57 -7.54 6.08
C ARG A 26 4.08 -7.24 6.21
N GLU A 27 3.32 -8.20 6.75
CA GLU A 27 1.88 -8.07 7.02
C GLU A 27 1.58 -6.88 7.92
N SER A 28 2.34 -6.76 9.02
CA SER A 28 2.14 -5.70 10.01
C SER A 28 2.28 -4.30 9.45
N TYR A 29 3.10 -4.11 8.41
CA TYR A 29 3.20 -2.82 7.72
C TYR A 29 2.02 -2.57 6.80
N CYS A 30 1.51 -3.61 6.13
CA CYS A 30 0.30 -3.51 5.32
C CYS A 30 -0.90 -3.11 6.19
N THR A 31 -1.14 -3.84 7.28
CA THR A 31 -2.29 -3.60 8.17
C THR A 31 -2.19 -2.25 8.88
N PHE A 32 -0.98 -1.84 9.30
CA PHE A 32 -0.75 -0.50 9.83
C PHE A 32 -1.08 0.59 8.81
N ALA A 33 -0.59 0.46 7.58
CA ALA A 33 -0.86 1.42 6.52
C ALA A 33 -2.36 1.50 6.21
N GLN A 34 -3.04 0.35 6.09
CA GLN A 34 -4.48 0.25 5.90
C GLN A 34 -5.22 1.08 6.96
N ALA A 35 -4.94 0.83 8.24
CA ALA A 35 -5.56 1.56 9.35
C ALA A 35 -5.33 3.08 9.22
N LYS A 36 -4.10 3.51 8.92
CA LYS A 36 -3.77 4.93 8.80
C LYS A 36 -4.51 5.63 7.66
N PHE A 37 -4.62 4.99 6.51
CA PHE A 37 -5.36 5.55 5.38
C PHE A 37 -6.87 5.60 5.61
N THR A 38 -7.41 4.74 6.48
CA THR A 38 -8.84 4.78 6.86
C THR A 38 -9.14 5.74 8.02
N GLU A 39 -8.17 6.01 8.89
CA GLU A 39 -8.32 6.93 10.03
C GLU A 39 -8.23 8.41 9.61
N GLN A 40 -7.37 8.73 8.66
CA GLN A 40 -7.10 10.12 8.26
C GLN A 40 -7.70 10.42 6.88
N PRO A 41 -8.37 11.58 6.72
CA PRO A 41 -8.83 11.99 5.40
C PRO A 41 -7.63 12.21 4.49
N MET A 42 -7.62 11.52 3.35
CA MET A 42 -6.70 11.84 2.26
C MET A 42 -7.17 13.08 1.53
N TYR A 43 -6.25 13.81 0.90
CA TYR A 43 -6.57 15.02 0.16
C TYR A 43 -5.99 14.96 -1.24
N ASN A 44 -6.78 15.37 -2.22
CA ASN A 44 -6.29 15.65 -3.56
C ASN A 44 -5.51 16.98 -3.55
N LEU A 45 -4.26 16.92 -3.99
CA LEU A 45 -3.31 18.05 -4.05
C LEU A 45 -3.07 18.52 -5.50
N THR A 46 -4.12 18.63 -6.30
CA THR A 46 -4.02 19.23 -7.63
C THR A 46 -3.53 20.68 -7.52
N GLU A 47 -2.46 21.01 -8.25
CA GLU A 47 -1.83 22.33 -8.20
C GLU A 47 -2.82 23.44 -8.59
N GLY A 48 -2.89 24.49 -7.80
CA GLY A 48 -3.85 25.60 -8.00
C GLY A 48 -5.30 25.32 -7.61
N ALA A 49 -5.64 24.09 -7.18
CA ALA A 49 -6.99 23.73 -6.76
C ALA A 49 -7.16 23.72 -5.23
N ARG A 50 -8.41 23.86 -4.77
CA ARG A 50 -8.76 23.71 -3.35
C ARG A 50 -8.58 22.25 -2.93
N ARG A 51 -7.89 22.02 -1.81
CA ARG A 51 -7.77 20.68 -1.20
C ARG A 51 -9.16 20.08 -1.00
N THR A 52 -9.40 18.96 -1.66
CA THR A 52 -10.67 18.22 -1.57
C THR A 52 -10.39 16.90 -0.89
N ALA A 53 -11.20 16.54 0.10
CA ALA A 53 -11.09 15.27 0.79
C ALA A 53 -11.38 14.12 -0.20
N VAL A 54 -10.59 13.06 -0.09
CA VAL A 54 -10.74 11.80 -0.81
C VAL A 54 -11.16 10.74 0.21
N THR A 55 -12.22 10.03 -0.10
CA THR A 55 -12.77 9.01 0.79
C THR A 55 -12.28 7.64 0.34
N VAL A 56 -11.76 6.84 1.29
CA VAL A 56 -11.52 5.42 1.07
C VAL A 56 -12.86 4.70 1.15
N THR A 57 -13.30 4.10 0.05
CA THR A 57 -14.56 3.33 0.01
C THR A 57 -14.34 1.86 0.30
N ASP A 58 -13.16 1.34 0.00
CA ASP A 58 -12.78 -0.03 0.33
C ASP A 58 -11.27 -0.13 0.56
N SER A 59 -10.86 -1.08 1.39
CA SER A 59 -9.45 -1.36 1.65
C SER A 59 -9.24 -2.83 1.99
N SER A 60 -8.18 -3.43 1.45
CA SER A 60 -7.81 -4.80 1.79
C SER A 60 -6.31 -5.00 1.81
N CYS A 61 -5.84 -5.78 2.78
CA CYS A 61 -4.49 -6.32 2.84
C CYS A 61 -4.53 -7.81 2.54
N ARG A 62 -3.66 -8.26 1.65
CA ARG A 62 -3.48 -9.70 1.36
C ARG A 62 -2.04 -10.01 0.99
N GLU A 63 -1.72 -11.29 1.00
CA GLU A 63 -0.44 -11.76 0.49
C GLU A 63 -0.31 -11.48 -1.02
N LEU A 64 0.90 -11.13 -1.44
CA LEU A 64 1.23 -10.91 -2.85
C LEU A 64 1.10 -12.21 -3.65
N GLY A 65 0.35 -12.16 -4.74
CA GLY A 65 0.25 -13.27 -5.67
C GLY A 65 1.57 -13.49 -6.45
N PRO A 66 1.75 -14.69 -7.05
CA PRO A 66 2.97 -15.02 -7.80
C PRO A 66 3.26 -14.05 -8.96
N GLU A 67 2.24 -13.62 -9.69
CA GLU A 67 2.38 -12.69 -10.81
C GLU A 67 2.68 -11.26 -10.34
N GLU A 68 2.08 -10.85 -9.22
CA GLU A 68 2.21 -9.51 -8.66
C GLU A 68 3.59 -9.30 -8.03
N ALA A 69 4.17 -10.36 -7.48
CA ALA A 69 5.55 -10.34 -7.01
C ALA A 69 6.55 -9.97 -8.12
N ASN A 70 6.22 -10.27 -9.39
CA ASN A 70 7.03 -9.87 -10.54
C ASN A 70 6.92 -8.38 -10.88
N ARG A 71 5.85 -7.69 -10.43
CA ARG A 71 5.68 -6.24 -10.58
C ARG A 71 6.50 -5.45 -9.56
N VAL A 72 6.88 -6.08 -8.44
CA VAL A 72 7.72 -5.43 -7.41
C VAL A 72 9.14 -5.21 -7.96
N PRO A 73 9.73 -4.00 -7.85
CA PRO A 73 11.11 -3.75 -8.26
C PRO A 73 12.12 -4.68 -7.59
N SER A 74 13.12 -5.13 -8.34
CA SER A 74 14.09 -6.15 -7.88
C SER A 74 14.82 -5.78 -6.59
N HIS A 75 15.11 -4.49 -6.38
CA HIS A 75 15.77 -4.00 -5.17
C HIS A 75 14.86 -3.99 -3.93
N MET A 76 13.54 -4.04 -4.10
CA MET A 76 12.55 -4.11 -3.02
C MET A 76 12.07 -5.53 -2.72
N ARG A 77 12.26 -6.47 -3.67
CA ARG A 77 12.02 -7.88 -3.40
C ARG A 77 12.94 -8.29 -2.28
N ALA A 78 12.38 -8.72 -1.16
CA ALA A 78 13.16 -9.22 -0.03
C ALA A 78 14.22 -10.18 -0.58
N ARG A 79 15.51 -9.81 -0.47
CA ARG A 79 16.60 -10.76 -0.62
C ARG A 79 16.19 -11.94 0.27
N LYS A 80 16.10 -13.15 -0.31
CA LYS A 80 15.96 -14.38 0.46
C LYS A 80 16.81 -14.19 1.69
N SER A 81 16.18 -14.21 2.85
CA SER A 81 16.78 -14.04 4.15
C SER A 81 18.11 -14.78 4.13
N THR A 82 19.21 -14.04 4.06
CA THR A 82 20.45 -14.57 4.63
C THR A 82 20.04 -14.88 6.07
N PRO A 83 20.18 -16.12 6.55
CA PRO A 83 19.86 -16.42 7.94
C PRO A 83 20.60 -15.37 8.76
N GLU A 84 19.88 -14.62 9.59
CA GLU A 84 20.51 -13.77 10.59
C GLU A 84 21.49 -14.69 11.31
N ALA A 85 22.78 -14.44 11.10
CA ALA A 85 23.80 -15.12 11.85
C ALA A 85 23.51 -14.75 13.30
N ASP A 86 23.14 -15.76 14.06
CA ASP A 86 22.91 -15.74 15.49
C ASP A 86 24.22 -15.28 16.15
N THR A 87 24.46 -13.97 16.18
CA THR A 87 25.58 -13.39 16.90
C THR A 87 25.14 -13.29 18.34
N GLY A 88 25.16 -14.44 19.01
CA GLY A 88 25.11 -14.52 20.46
C GLY A 88 26.28 -13.71 21.03
N PHE A 89 25.95 -12.54 21.58
CA PHE A 89 26.77 -11.76 22.49
C PHE A 89 25.85 -11.11 23.52
#